data_AF-A0A3P1B4I9-F1
#
_entry.id   AF-A0A3P1B4I9-F1
#
_cell.length_a   1.000
_cell.length_b   1.000
_cell.length_c   1.000
_cell.angle_alpha   90.00
_cell.angle_beta   90.00
_cell.angle_gamma   90.00
#
_symmetry.space_group_name_H-M   'P 1'
#
loop_
_entity.id
_entity.type
_entity.pdbx_description
1 polymer ?
#
loop_
_entity_poly.entity_id
_entity_poly.type
_entity_poly.pdbx_seq_one_letter_code
_entity_poly.pdbx_strand_id
1 'polypeptide(L)'
;MGQKTNPIGNRLGIIRGWDSNWYGGNDYGDKLAEDAKIRKYIHARLAKASVSKIIIERTLKLVTVTITTARPGIIIGKGGQEVDKLKEELKKITNKEVQINIFEIKRPELDAYLAATSIARQIESRISYRRAIKMAIAAAMRMNAEGMKVQISGRLNGAEMARSENFKDGRIPLSTFRADIDYALAEAHTTYGRMGIKVWIMKGEVYGKRDLSPLAGMDKQQKSSKPSGSGKPNGRPNQQRNNKRK
;
A
#
# COMPACT_ATOMS: atom_id res chain seq x y z
N MET A 1 -8.92 -26.46 6.55
CA MET A 1 -9.26 -25.83 7.84
C MET A 1 -8.53 -24.51 8.03
N GLY A 2 -9.26 -23.42 8.28
CA GLY A 2 -8.76 -22.05 8.45
C GLY A 2 -8.46 -21.68 9.90
N GLN A 3 -7.52 -22.37 10.54
CA GLN A 3 -7.18 -22.18 11.96
C GLN A 3 -6.27 -20.96 12.25
N LYS A 4 -5.98 -20.12 11.25
CA LYS A 4 -5.04 -18.99 11.38
C LYS A 4 -5.76 -17.67 11.15
N THR A 5 -5.64 -16.75 12.10
CA THR A 5 -6.21 -15.41 12.00
C THR A 5 -5.47 -14.53 11.00
N ASN A 6 -6.14 -13.50 10.48
CA ASN A 6 -5.53 -12.53 9.59
C ASN A 6 -4.41 -11.75 10.33
N PRO A 7 -3.16 -11.77 9.84
CA PRO A 7 -2.04 -11.06 10.48
C PRO A 7 -2.29 -9.56 10.65
N ILE A 8 -3.00 -8.93 9.71
CA ILE A 8 -3.34 -7.51 9.76
C ILE A 8 -4.38 -7.27 10.86
N GLY A 9 -5.45 -8.07 10.89
CA GLY A 9 -6.52 -7.95 11.87
C GLY A 9 -6.02 -8.04 13.31
N ASN A 10 -5.14 -9.00 13.59
CA ASN A 10 -4.52 -9.18 14.91
C ASN A 10 -3.62 -8.01 15.35
N ARG A 11 -3.24 -7.13 14.43
CA ARG A 11 -2.29 -6.02 14.65
C ARG A 11 -2.95 -4.65 14.57
N LEU A 12 -4.26 -4.60 14.29
CA LEU A 12 -5.05 -3.37 14.30
C LEU A 12 -5.05 -2.76 15.70
N GLY A 13 -4.82 -1.46 15.78
CA GLY A 13 -4.77 -0.71 17.05
C GLY A 13 -3.46 -0.85 17.83
N ILE A 14 -2.56 -1.75 17.45
CA ILE A 14 -1.24 -1.91 18.09
C ILE A 14 -0.16 -1.27 17.21
N ILE A 15 0.06 -1.84 16.02
CA ILE A 15 1.09 -1.36 15.08
C ILE A 15 0.52 -0.92 13.73
N ARG A 16 -0.75 -1.22 13.45
CA ARG A 16 -1.41 -0.92 12.17
C ARG A 16 -2.70 -0.15 12.40
N GLY A 17 -2.88 0.91 11.61
CA GLY A 17 -4.09 1.72 11.58
C GLY A 17 -5.17 1.18 10.64
N TRP A 18 -6.22 1.98 10.46
CA TRP A 18 -7.35 1.70 9.58
C TRP A 18 -7.16 2.33 8.20
N ASP A 19 -7.67 1.66 7.16
CA ASP A 19 -7.64 2.18 5.79
C ASP A 19 -8.82 3.16 5.51
N SER A 20 -9.89 3.16 6.32
CA SER A 20 -10.90 4.22 6.33
C SER A 20 -10.80 4.99 7.64
N ASN A 21 -10.69 6.32 7.56
CA ASN A 21 -10.61 7.21 8.72
C ASN A 21 -11.77 8.21 8.70
N TRP A 22 -12.88 7.85 9.33
CA TRP A 22 -14.03 8.71 9.51
C TRP A 22 -14.92 8.20 10.65
N TYR A 23 -15.74 9.10 11.21
CA TYR A 23 -16.72 8.78 12.23
C TYR A 23 -18.13 9.10 11.73
N GLY A 24 -19.04 8.12 11.81
CA GLY A 24 -20.39 8.23 11.26
C GLY A 24 -21.53 8.27 12.29
N GLY A 25 -21.22 8.11 13.58
CA GLY A 25 -22.24 7.84 14.60
C GLY A 25 -23.00 6.54 14.28
N ASN A 26 -24.31 6.54 14.54
CA ASN A 26 -25.18 5.38 14.29
C ASN A 26 -25.53 5.20 12.80
N ASP A 27 -25.41 6.25 11.99
CA ASP A 27 -25.67 6.21 10.56
C ASP A 27 -24.37 6.01 9.76
N TYR A 28 -23.83 4.79 9.86
CA TYR A 28 -22.61 4.38 9.17
C TYR A 28 -22.87 3.46 7.98
N GLY A 29 -24.07 2.87 7.87
CA GLY A 29 -24.41 1.85 6.87
C GLY A 29 -24.24 2.36 5.44
N ASP A 30 -24.86 3.50 5.12
CA ASP A 30 -24.81 4.09 3.79
C ASP A 30 -23.39 4.53 3.42
N LYS A 31 -22.66 5.13 4.37
CA LYS A 31 -21.26 5.55 4.19
C LYS A 31 -20.32 4.37 3.94
N LEU A 32 -20.55 3.25 4.62
CA LEU A 32 -19.79 2.01 4.42
C LEU A 32 -20.07 1.38 3.06
N ALA A 33 -21.34 1.36 2.62
CA ALA A 33 -21.71 0.88 1.30
C ALA A 33 -21.10 1.75 0.18
N GLU A 34 -21.08 3.08 0.39
CA GLU A 34 -20.43 4.04 -0.48
C GLU A 34 -18.91 3.78 -0.58
N ASP A 35 -18.21 3.58 0.54
CA ASP A 35 -16.79 3.22 0.60
C ASP A 35 -16.48 1.93 -0.17
N ALA A 36 -17.31 0.90 -0.03
CA ALA A 36 -17.14 -0.37 -0.74
C ALA A 36 -17.28 -0.19 -2.26
N LYS A 37 -18.24 0.63 -2.71
CA LYS A 37 -18.43 0.97 -4.13
C LYS A 37 -17.21 1.74 -4.68
N ILE A 38 -16.71 2.73 -3.95
CA ILE A 38 -15.51 3.51 -4.34
C ILE A 38 -14.32 2.58 -4.52
N ARG A 39 -14.03 1.70 -3.54
CA ARG A 39 -12.90 0.75 -3.63
C ARG A 39 -13.02 -0.17 -4.84
N LYS A 40 -14.20 -0.78 -5.03
CA LYS A 40 -14.44 -1.69 -6.15
C LYS A 40 -14.26 -0.98 -7.50
N TYR A 41 -14.78 0.24 -7.61
CA TYR A 41 -14.67 1.06 -8.81
C TYR A 41 -13.21 1.40 -9.14
N ILE A 42 -12.45 1.91 -8.17
CA ILE A 42 -11.04 2.29 -8.35
C ILE A 42 -10.21 1.07 -8.74
N HIS A 43 -10.39 -0.08 -8.08
CA HIS A 43 -9.66 -1.30 -8.43
C HIS A 43 -9.96 -1.79 -9.86
N ALA A 44 -11.21 -1.68 -10.30
CA ALA A 44 -11.60 -2.07 -11.66
C ALA A 44 -11.06 -1.09 -12.72
N ARG A 45 -11.24 0.22 -12.51
CA ARG A 45 -10.79 1.27 -13.43
C ARG A 45 -9.27 1.32 -13.55
N LEU A 46 -8.56 1.26 -12.42
CA LEU A 46 -7.11 1.41 -12.33
C LEU A 46 -6.38 0.06 -12.27
N ALA A 47 -6.95 -1.01 -12.83
CA ALA A 47 -6.31 -2.33 -12.87
C ALA A 47 -4.89 -2.28 -13.46
N LYS A 48 -4.68 -1.42 -14.48
CA LYS A 48 -3.37 -1.22 -15.10
C LYS A 48 -2.39 -0.44 -14.24
N ALA A 49 -2.83 0.34 -13.25
CA ALA A 49 -1.96 1.19 -12.43
C ALA A 49 -1.32 0.45 -11.24
N SER A 50 -1.71 -0.81 -10.97
CA SER A 50 -1.20 -1.56 -9.80
C SER A 50 -1.38 -0.78 -8.49
N VAL A 51 -2.64 -0.47 -8.15
CA VAL A 51 -3.01 0.17 -6.88
C VAL A 51 -2.84 -0.82 -5.74
N SER A 52 -2.20 -0.40 -4.65
CA SER A 52 -2.01 -1.24 -3.45
C SER A 52 -3.12 -1.01 -2.42
N LYS A 53 -3.20 0.19 -1.87
CA LYS A 53 -4.17 0.58 -0.84
C LYS A 53 -4.89 1.85 -1.22
N ILE A 54 -6.13 1.94 -0.80
CA ILE A 54 -6.99 3.11 -0.96
C ILE A 54 -7.39 3.54 0.44
N ILE A 55 -6.86 4.70 0.85
CA ILE A 55 -7.19 5.32 2.12
C ILE A 55 -8.34 6.28 1.88
N ILE A 56 -9.42 6.13 2.63
CA ILE A 56 -10.60 6.99 2.52
C ILE A 56 -10.75 7.77 3.81
N GLU A 57 -10.69 9.09 3.70
CA GLU A 57 -11.00 10.00 4.80
C GLU A 57 -12.28 10.75 4.46
N ARG A 58 -13.19 10.85 5.42
CA ARG A 58 -14.43 11.60 5.24
C ARG A 58 -14.55 12.68 6.28
N THR A 59 -14.76 13.89 5.80
CA THR A 59 -15.26 15.02 6.57
C THR A 59 -16.75 15.20 6.27
N LEU A 60 -17.40 16.21 6.87
CA LEU A 60 -18.84 16.43 6.72
C LEU A 60 -19.31 16.59 5.26
N LYS A 61 -18.52 17.28 4.43
CA LYS A 61 -18.88 17.60 3.02
C LYS A 61 -17.93 17.02 1.99
N LEU A 62 -16.74 16.59 2.43
CA LEU A 62 -15.63 16.25 1.57
C LEU A 62 -15.20 14.80 1.81
N VAL A 63 -14.94 14.08 0.71
CA VAL A 63 -14.34 12.74 0.74
C VAL A 63 -12.95 12.84 0.12
N THR A 64 -11.92 12.58 0.93
CA THR A 64 -10.53 12.54 0.47
C THR A 64 -10.14 11.09 0.22
N VAL A 65 -9.82 10.77 -1.02
CA VAL A 65 -9.37 9.45 -1.45
C VAL A 65 -7.87 9.50 -1.74
N THR A 66 -7.07 8.89 -0.87
CA THR A 66 -5.64 8.77 -1.07
C THR A 66 -5.31 7.41 -1.67
N ILE A 67 -4.87 7.40 -2.92
CA ILE A 67 -4.54 6.20 -3.69
C ILE A 67 -3.03 5.96 -3.61
N THR A 68 -2.63 4.84 -3.03
CA THR A 68 -1.24 4.39 -3.01
C THR A 68 -0.96 3.45 -4.19
N THR A 69 0.01 3.79 -5.02
CA THR A 69 0.30 3.04 -6.26
C THR A 69 1.79 2.92 -6.51
N ALA A 70 2.20 1.86 -7.22
CA ALA A 70 3.54 1.72 -7.76
C ALA A 70 3.77 2.53 -9.05
N ARG A 71 2.71 2.95 -9.74
CA ARG A 71 2.80 3.64 -11.05
C ARG A 71 1.88 4.86 -11.08
N PRO A 72 2.26 5.97 -10.40
CA PRO A 72 1.45 7.18 -10.33
C PRO A 72 1.22 7.84 -11.69
N GLY A 73 2.18 7.75 -12.61
CA GLY A 73 2.08 8.38 -13.93
C GLY A 73 0.87 7.93 -14.76
N ILE A 74 0.42 6.67 -14.61
CA ILE A 74 -0.76 6.16 -15.30
C ILE A 74 -2.05 6.79 -14.75
N ILE A 75 -2.08 7.10 -13.45
CA ILE A 75 -3.24 7.70 -12.78
C ILE A 75 -3.32 9.21 -13.08
N ILE A 76 -2.17 9.89 -13.13
CA ILE A 76 -2.11 11.32 -13.43
C ILE A 76 -2.48 11.59 -14.90
N GLY A 77 -1.98 10.75 -15.81
CA GLY A 77 -2.16 10.92 -17.25
C GLY A 77 -1.40 12.12 -17.82
N LYS A 78 -1.68 12.47 -19.07
CA LYS A 78 -1.06 13.64 -19.73
C LYS A 78 -1.73 14.92 -19.23
N GLY A 79 -1.02 15.70 -18.41
CA GLY A 79 -1.51 17.00 -17.92
C GLY A 79 -2.64 16.92 -16.88
N GLY A 80 -2.80 15.80 -16.18
CA GLY A 80 -3.81 15.66 -15.10
C GLY A 80 -5.20 15.22 -15.55
N GLN A 81 -5.45 15.10 -16.86
CA GLN A 81 -6.79 14.82 -17.41
C GLN A 81 -7.45 13.55 -16.87
N GLU A 82 -6.67 12.50 -16.58
CA GLU A 82 -7.24 11.23 -16.10
C GLU A 82 -7.69 11.34 -14.64
N VAL A 83 -7.02 12.18 -13.84
CA VAL A 83 -7.43 12.46 -12.44
C VAL A 83 -8.73 13.25 -12.42
N ASP A 84 -8.87 14.22 -13.30
CA ASP A 84 -10.08 15.05 -13.39
C ASP A 84 -11.29 14.19 -13.79
N LYS A 85 -11.13 13.30 -14.79
CA LYS A 85 -12.16 12.32 -15.15
C LYS A 85 -12.51 11.40 -13.99
N LEU A 86 -11.52 10.86 -13.29
CA LEU A 86 -11.74 9.99 -12.14
C LEU A 86 -12.48 10.73 -11.01
N LYS A 87 -12.18 12.01 -10.79
CA LYS A 87 -12.86 12.87 -9.83
C LYS A 87 -14.33 13.08 -10.20
N GLU A 88 -14.63 13.34 -11.47
CA GLU A 88 -16.01 13.47 -11.97
C GLU A 88 -16.80 12.15 -11.84
N GLU A 89 -16.18 11.02 -12.18
CA GLU A 89 -16.78 9.69 -12.06
C GLU A 89 -17.10 9.34 -10.60
N LEU A 90 -16.16 9.60 -9.69
CA LEU A 90 -16.37 9.37 -8.25
C LEU A 90 -17.43 10.31 -7.68
N LYS A 91 -17.50 11.56 -8.15
CA LYS A 91 -18.54 12.52 -7.75
C LYS A 91 -19.94 12.04 -8.13
N LYS A 92 -20.12 11.36 -9.27
CA LYS A 92 -21.41 10.75 -9.67
C LYS A 92 -21.83 9.59 -8.77
N ILE A 93 -20.87 8.88 -8.16
CA ILE A 93 -21.14 7.75 -7.27
C ILE A 93 -21.50 8.23 -5.85
N THR A 94 -20.81 9.26 -5.36
CA THR A 94 -20.92 9.72 -3.97
C THR A 94 -21.87 10.91 -3.79
N ASN A 95 -22.20 11.63 -4.87
CA ASN A 95 -22.92 12.92 -4.85
C ASN A 95 -22.30 13.98 -3.92
N LYS A 96 -21.03 13.80 -3.55
CA LYS A 96 -20.26 14.66 -2.64
C LYS A 96 -19.03 15.18 -3.35
N GLU A 97 -18.40 16.19 -2.77
CA GLU A 97 -17.13 16.67 -3.29
C GLU A 97 -16.01 15.67 -2.93
N VAL A 98 -15.25 15.25 -3.95
CA VAL A 98 -14.18 14.28 -3.81
C VAL A 98 -12.84 14.94 -4.10
N GLN A 99 -11.88 14.79 -3.19
CA GLN A 99 -10.48 15.14 -3.40
C GLN A 99 -9.66 13.87 -3.58
N ILE A 100 -8.76 13.84 -4.56
CA ILE A 100 -7.93 12.68 -4.87
C ILE A 100 -6.47 13.03 -4.59
N ASN A 101 -5.84 12.26 -3.71
CA ASN A 101 -4.42 12.34 -3.44
C ASN A 101 -3.74 11.09 -4.00
N ILE A 102 -2.64 11.26 -4.74
CA ILE A 102 -1.89 10.14 -5.31
C ILE A 102 -0.56 10.04 -4.57
N PHE A 103 -0.30 8.88 -3.99
CA PHE A 103 0.94 8.59 -3.27
C PHE A 103 1.72 7.48 -3.97
N GLU A 104 3.00 7.75 -4.20
CA GLU A 104 3.92 6.81 -4.85
C GLU A 104 4.55 5.84 -3.83
N ILE A 105 4.50 4.55 -4.16
CA ILE A 105 5.21 3.51 -3.41
C ILE A 105 6.62 3.40 -3.96
N LYS A 106 7.60 3.93 -3.20
CA LYS A 106 9.02 3.90 -3.58
C LYS A 106 9.61 2.49 -3.77
N ARG A 107 9.10 1.50 -3.03
CA ARG A 107 9.59 0.12 -3.03
C ARG A 107 8.42 -0.86 -3.17
N PRO A 108 7.97 -1.16 -4.39
CA PRO A 108 6.79 -1.99 -4.63
C PRO A 108 6.98 -3.45 -4.20
N GLU A 109 8.22 -3.95 -4.16
CA GLU A 109 8.53 -5.34 -3.77
C GLU A 109 8.26 -5.62 -2.29
N LEU A 110 8.28 -4.60 -1.44
CA LEU A 110 7.98 -4.72 -0.01
C LEU A 110 6.47 -4.69 0.27
N ASP A 111 5.64 -4.38 -0.74
CA ASP A 111 4.20 -4.39 -0.59
C ASP A 111 3.62 -5.76 -0.92
N ALA A 112 2.94 -6.37 0.06
CA ALA A 112 2.42 -7.73 -0.08
C ALA A 112 1.36 -7.84 -1.19
N TYR A 113 0.53 -6.82 -1.40
CA TYR A 113 -0.52 -6.85 -2.41
C TYR A 113 0.05 -6.75 -3.82
N LEU A 114 1.02 -5.86 -4.02
CA LEU A 114 1.70 -5.72 -5.30
C LEU A 114 2.53 -6.97 -5.65
N ALA A 115 3.23 -7.54 -4.67
CA ALA A 115 3.95 -8.79 -4.85
C ALA A 115 3.00 -9.94 -5.21
N ALA A 116 1.88 -10.09 -4.49
CA ALA A 116 0.88 -11.13 -4.76
C ALA A 116 0.25 -10.99 -6.16
N THR A 117 -0.13 -9.76 -6.54
CA THR A 117 -0.71 -9.47 -7.86
C THR A 117 0.29 -9.69 -8.99
N SER A 118 1.56 -9.38 -8.77
CA SER A 118 2.64 -9.65 -9.74
C SER A 118 2.82 -11.14 -9.97
N ILE A 119 2.84 -11.95 -8.90
CA ILE A 119 2.90 -13.42 -9.00
C ILE A 119 1.66 -13.96 -9.72
N ALA A 120 0.47 -13.44 -9.41
CA ALA A 120 -0.78 -13.83 -10.07
C ALA A 120 -0.71 -13.61 -11.58
N ARG A 121 -0.32 -12.41 -12.01
CA ARG A 121 -0.16 -12.06 -13.45
C ARG A 121 0.87 -12.92 -14.17
N GLN A 122 1.96 -13.28 -13.51
CA GLN A 122 2.97 -14.16 -14.10
C GLN A 122 2.43 -15.58 -14.31
N ILE A 123 1.64 -16.09 -13.36
CA ILE A 123 0.99 -17.39 -13.47
C ILE A 123 -0.09 -17.38 -14.56
N GLU A 124 -0.88 -16.30 -14.65
CA GLU A 124 -1.85 -16.10 -15.73
C GLU A 124 -1.16 -16.07 -17.11
N SER A 125 0.02 -15.46 -17.17
CA SER A 125 0.91 -15.46 -18.35
C SER A 125 1.60 -16.82 -18.61
N ARG A 126 1.18 -17.90 -17.94
CA ARG A 126 1.70 -19.28 -18.08
C ARG A 126 3.18 -19.46 -17.69
N ILE A 127 3.73 -18.56 -16.87
CA ILE A 127 5.06 -18.76 -16.27
C ILE A 127 4.94 -19.81 -15.16
N SER A 128 5.97 -20.64 -14.99
CA SER A 128 6.04 -21.60 -13.88
C SER A 128 5.86 -20.90 -12.53
N TYR A 129 4.88 -21.35 -11.73
CA TYR A 129 4.57 -20.77 -10.43
C TYR A 129 5.79 -20.79 -9.48
N ARG A 130 6.60 -21.86 -9.53
CA ARG A 130 7.82 -21.98 -8.71
C ARG A 130 8.85 -20.92 -9.07
N ARG A 131 9.01 -20.62 -10.36
CA ARG A 131 9.91 -19.56 -10.84
C ARG A 131 9.40 -18.18 -10.41
N ALA A 132 8.11 -17.90 -10.64
CA ALA A 132 7.48 -16.63 -10.26
C ALA A 132 7.63 -16.34 -8.75
N ILE A 133 7.38 -17.35 -7.90
CA ILE A 133 7.50 -17.23 -6.45
C ILE A 133 8.95 -17.01 -6.02
N LYS A 134 9.91 -17.83 -6.51
CA LYS A 134 11.32 -17.67 -6.16
C LYS A 134 11.87 -16.30 -6.58
N MET A 135 11.45 -15.81 -7.75
CA MET A 135 11.84 -14.49 -8.23
C MET A 135 11.27 -13.37 -7.35
N ALA A 136 10.01 -13.48 -6.92
CA ALA A 136 9.38 -12.52 -6.02
C ALA A 136 10.05 -12.50 -4.63
N ILE A 137 10.36 -13.68 -4.07
CA ILE A 137 11.09 -13.79 -2.80
C ILE A 137 12.46 -13.14 -2.91
N ALA A 138 13.24 -13.47 -3.95
CA ALA A 138 14.56 -12.88 -4.17
C ALA A 138 14.49 -11.35 -4.34
N ALA A 139 13.44 -10.84 -5.00
CA ALA A 139 13.24 -9.41 -5.15
C ALA A 139 12.93 -8.70 -3.83
N ALA A 140 12.06 -9.28 -2.99
CA ALA A 140 11.75 -8.73 -1.67
C ALA A 140 12.95 -8.75 -0.72
N MET A 141 13.70 -9.86 -0.69
CA MET A 141 14.92 -9.98 0.13
C MET A 141 15.99 -8.95 -0.29
N ARG A 142 16.16 -8.71 -1.60
CA ARG A 142 17.07 -7.66 -2.12
C ARG A 142 16.69 -6.26 -1.64
N MET A 143 15.40 -6.01 -1.43
CA MET A 143 14.89 -4.72 -0.96
C MET A 143 14.87 -4.62 0.58
N ASN A 144 15.63 -5.47 1.27
CA ASN A 144 15.77 -5.54 2.74
C ASN A 144 14.47 -5.91 3.47
N ALA A 145 13.68 -6.83 2.92
CA ALA A 145 12.70 -7.55 3.74
C ALA A 145 13.42 -8.52 4.69
N GLU A 146 13.00 -8.58 5.96
CA GLU A 146 13.55 -9.56 6.91
C GLU A 146 13.07 -11.00 6.62
N GLY A 147 11.94 -11.13 5.94
CA GLY A 147 11.45 -12.41 5.44
C GLY A 147 10.22 -12.29 4.58
N MET A 148 10.03 -13.27 3.70
CA MET A 148 8.87 -13.39 2.83
C MET A 148 8.38 -14.84 2.78
N LYS A 149 7.08 -15.03 2.94
CA LYS A 149 6.42 -16.32 2.77
C LYS A 149 5.36 -16.18 1.72
N VAL A 150 5.33 -17.13 0.79
CA VAL A 150 4.29 -17.25 -0.22
C VAL A 150 3.67 -18.64 -0.10
N GLN A 151 2.37 -18.69 0.09
CA GLN A 151 1.59 -19.92 0.02
C GLN A 151 0.74 -19.86 -1.24
N ILE A 152 0.87 -20.87 -2.09
CA ILE A 152 0.02 -21.02 -3.25
C ILE A 152 -0.87 -22.24 -3.08
N SER A 153 -2.12 -22.13 -3.51
CA SER A 153 -3.13 -23.18 -3.38
C SER A 153 -3.97 -23.25 -4.65
N GLY A 154 -4.30 -24.46 -5.09
CA GLY A 154 -5.14 -24.71 -6.27
C GLY A 154 -4.58 -25.82 -7.15
N ARG A 155 -5.01 -25.86 -8.41
CA ARG A 155 -4.59 -26.85 -9.41
C ARG A 155 -3.23 -26.51 -10.00
N LEU A 156 -2.18 -26.71 -9.20
CA LEU A 156 -0.80 -26.37 -9.59
C LEU A 156 -0.37 -27.16 -10.83
N ASN A 157 0.18 -26.46 -11.84
CA ASN A 157 0.54 -27.03 -13.15
C ASN A 157 -0.60 -27.74 -13.90
N GLY A 158 -1.87 -27.40 -13.63
CA GLY A 158 -3.02 -28.01 -14.30
C GLY A 158 -3.34 -29.43 -13.82
N ALA A 159 -2.74 -29.88 -12.72
CA ALA A 159 -3.09 -31.16 -12.10
C ALA A 159 -4.59 -31.22 -11.75
N GLU A 160 -5.16 -32.43 -11.78
CA GLU A 160 -6.58 -32.65 -11.46
C GLU A 160 -6.89 -32.30 -10.00
N MET A 161 -6.05 -32.78 -9.07
CA MET A 161 -6.20 -32.51 -7.64
C MET A 161 -5.54 -31.20 -7.22
N ALA A 162 -6.24 -30.41 -6.41
CA ALA A 162 -5.70 -29.19 -5.82
C ALA A 162 -4.63 -29.52 -4.76
N ARG A 163 -3.52 -28.79 -4.79
CA ARG A 163 -2.43 -28.89 -3.82
C ARG A 163 -2.11 -27.52 -3.25
N SER A 164 -1.48 -27.52 -2.08
CA SER A 164 -0.97 -26.31 -1.43
C SER A 164 0.52 -26.44 -1.22
N GLU A 165 1.30 -25.50 -1.74
CA GLU A 165 2.75 -25.43 -1.55
C GLU A 165 3.12 -24.13 -0.83
N ASN A 166 4.07 -24.23 0.09
CA ASN A 166 4.58 -23.11 0.87
C ASN A 166 6.05 -22.87 0.51
N PHE A 167 6.39 -21.63 0.21
CA PHE A 167 7.75 -21.16 0.04
C PHE A 167 8.00 -20.09 1.10
N LYS A 168 9.09 -20.20 1.85
CA LYS A 168 9.44 -19.25 2.90
C LYS A 168 10.94 -19.00 2.83
N ASP A 169 11.30 -17.73 2.95
CA ASP A 169 12.68 -17.30 3.14
C ASP A 169 12.73 -16.24 4.25
N GLY A 170 13.81 -16.23 5.03
CA GLY A 170 13.98 -15.35 6.17
C GLY A 170 13.04 -15.56 7.37
N ARG A 171 12.93 -14.53 8.21
CA ARG A 171 12.21 -14.55 9.50
C ARG A 171 10.80 -13.98 9.35
N ILE A 172 9.79 -14.69 9.89
CA ILE A 172 8.38 -14.25 9.84
C ILE A 172 7.64 -14.74 11.11
N PRO A 173 7.75 -14.01 12.23
CA PRO A 173 7.16 -14.41 13.50
C PRO A 173 5.69 -13.97 13.55
N LEU A 174 4.76 -14.85 13.15
CA LEU A 174 3.32 -14.53 13.09
C LEU A 174 2.69 -14.28 14.47
N SER A 175 3.21 -14.91 15.52
CA SER A 175 2.76 -14.76 16.92
C SER A 175 3.21 -13.44 17.56
N THR A 176 4.25 -12.80 17.04
CA THR A 176 4.79 -11.56 17.58
C THR A 176 4.00 -10.36 17.06
N PHE A 177 3.22 -9.70 17.94
CA PHE A 177 2.38 -8.56 17.56
C PHE A 177 3.18 -7.30 17.18
N ARG A 178 4.40 -7.13 17.71
CA ARG A 178 5.29 -6.02 17.35
C ARG A 178 5.94 -6.15 15.97
N ALA A 179 5.87 -7.31 15.35
CA ALA A 179 6.42 -7.53 14.01
C ALA A 179 5.51 -6.90 12.96
N ASP A 180 6.06 -5.98 12.14
CA ASP A 180 5.38 -5.36 11.00
C ASP A 180 5.32 -6.36 9.85
N ILE A 181 4.20 -7.07 9.79
CA ILE A 181 3.91 -8.09 8.79
C ILE A 181 2.80 -7.57 7.90
N ASP A 182 3.12 -7.40 6.62
CA ASP A 182 2.13 -7.12 5.59
C ASP A 182 1.60 -8.45 5.03
N TYR A 183 0.30 -8.49 4.76
CA TYR A 183 -0.38 -9.67 4.26
C TYR A 183 -1.30 -9.30 3.11
N ALA A 184 -1.31 -10.12 2.07
CA ALA A 184 -2.27 -9.99 0.99
C ALA A 184 -2.66 -11.36 0.43
N LEU A 185 -3.88 -11.42 -0.08
CA LEU A 185 -4.42 -12.51 -0.87
C LEU A 185 -4.67 -11.98 -2.27
N ALA A 186 -4.15 -12.67 -3.28
CA ALA A 186 -4.50 -12.45 -4.68
C ALA A 186 -4.97 -13.78 -5.29
N GLU A 187 -5.91 -13.69 -6.23
CA GLU A 187 -6.36 -14.81 -7.04
C GLU A 187 -5.74 -14.69 -8.43
N ALA A 188 -5.29 -15.81 -8.98
CA ALA A 188 -4.87 -15.92 -10.37
C ALA A 188 -5.92 -16.72 -11.15
N HIS A 189 -6.41 -16.15 -12.24
CA HIS A 189 -7.42 -16.76 -13.10
C HIS A 189 -6.75 -17.56 -14.23
N THR A 190 -6.68 -18.88 -14.05
CA THR A 190 -6.09 -19.79 -15.04
C THR A 190 -7.17 -20.56 -15.79
N THR A 191 -6.81 -21.17 -16.92
CA THR A 191 -7.72 -22.01 -17.71
C THR A 191 -8.29 -23.20 -16.92
N TYR A 192 -7.53 -23.69 -15.93
CA TYR A 192 -7.90 -24.88 -15.14
C TYR A 192 -8.67 -24.52 -13.87
N GLY A 193 -8.92 -23.23 -13.61
CA GLY A 193 -9.61 -22.73 -12.42
C GLY A 193 -8.87 -21.57 -11.76
N ARG A 194 -9.18 -21.34 -10.48
CA ARG A 194 -8.57 -20.25 -9.69
C ARG A 194 -7.47 -20.78 -8.79
N MET A 195 -6.36 -20.04 -8.74
CA MET A 195 -5.25 -20.31 -7.84
C MET A 195 -5.16 -19.18 -6.81
N GLY A 196 -5.20 -19.53 -5.53
CA GLY A 196 -5.08 -18.58 -4.43
C GLY A 196 -3.63 -18.41 -4.01
N ILE A 197 -3.15 -17.16 -3.98
CA ILE A 197 -1.79 -16.78 -3.62
C ILE A 197 -1.85 -15.91 -2.37
N LYS A 198 -1.31 -16.41 -1.26
CA LYS A 198 -1.18 -15.70 0.01
C LYS A 198 0.26 -15.29 0.22
N VAL A 199 0.50 -14.01 0.48
CA VAL A 199 1.83 -13.46 0.69
C VAL A 199 1.91 -12.83 2.07
N TRP A 200 2.98 -13.15 2.80
CA TRP A 200 3.38 -12.48 4.03
C TRP A 200 4.77 -11.88 3.82
N ILE A 201 4.92 -10.59 4.12
CA ILE A 201 6.21 -9.90 4.08
C ILE A 201 6.47 -9.31 5.46
N MET A 202 7.58 -9.69 6.08
CA MET A 202 8.09 -9.05 7.29
C MET A 202 9.01 -7.90 6.89
N LYS A 203 8.65 -6.68 7.30
CA LYS A 203 9.47 -5.48 7.07
C LYS A 203 10.41 -5.17 8.22
N GLY A 204 10.04 -5.59 9.43
CA GLY A 204 10.85 -5.45 10.63
C GLY A 204 10.02 -5.49 11.91
N GLU A 205 10.63 -5.14 13.03
CA GLU A 205 9.93 -4.97 14.32
C GLU A 205 9.77 -3.48 14.64
N VAL A 206 8.58 -3.08 15.10
CA VAL A 206 8.29 -1.69 15.48
C VAL A 206 8.41 -1.56 16.99
N TYR A 207 9.28 -0.65 17.42
CA TYR A 207 9.47 -0.31 18.84
C TYR A 207 8.85 1.06 19.14
N GLY A 208 8.12 1.16 20.26
CA GLY A 208 7.46 2.40 20.71
C GLY A 208 6.01 2.57 20.25
N LYS A 209 5.39 3.70 20.61
CA LYS A 209 4.03 4.06 20.19
C LYS A 209 4.05 4.56 18.74
N ARG A 210 3.46 3.79 17.81
CA ARG A 210 3.28 4.21 16.42
C ARG A 210 2.08 5.15 16.34
N ASP A 211 2.20 6.21 15.54
CA ASP A 211 1.03 6.97 15.12
C ASP A 211 0.21 6.08 14.17
N LEU A 212 -1.04 5.82 14.56
CA LEU A 212 -1.95 4.91 13.88
C LEU A 212 -2.75 5.60 12.77
N SER A 213 -2.57 6.91 12.59
CA SER A 213 -3.20 7.60 11.47
C SER A 213 -2.66 7.04 10.14
N PRO A 214 -3.53 6.77 9.16
CA PRO A 214 -3.13 6.12 7.91
C PRO A 214 -2.13 6.96 7.08
N LEU A 215 -2.03 8.26 7.38
CA LEU A 215 -1.11 9.22 6.76
C LEU A 215 0.20 9.43 7.54
N ALA A 216 0.33 8.95 8.79
CA ALA A 216 1.51 9.19 9.65
C ALA A 216 2.85 8.78 9.02
N GLY A 217 2.84 7.75 8.19
CA GLY A 217 4.03 7.27 7.46
C GLY A 217 4.37 8.12 6.23
N MET A 218 3.43 8.91 5.72
CA MET A 218 3.55 9.68 4.49
C MET A 218 4.23 11.04 4.73
N ASP A 219 3.93 11.71 5.86
CA ASP A 219 4.50 13.02 6.21
C ASP A 219 6.00 13.00 6.54
N LYS A 220 6.47 11.94 7.21
CA LYS A 220 7.92 11.79 7.51
C LYS A 220 8.75 11.62 6.24
N GLN A 221 8.17 11.11 5.15
CA GLN A 221 8.89 10.85 3.90
C GLN A 221 8.95 12.06 2.96
N GLN A 222 7.96 12.97 2.97
CA GLN A 222 8.06 14.24 2.24
C GLN A 222 9.14 15.17 2.80
N LYS A 223 9.41 15.13 4.11
CA LYS A 223 10.52 15.91 4.70
C LYS A 223 11.90 15.40 4.29
N SER A 224 12.03 14.11 3.94
CA SER A 224 13.30 13.51 3.49
C SER A 224 13.67 13.79 2.03
N SER A 225 12.73 14.30 1.22
CA SER A 225 12.92 14.59 -0.22
C SER A 225 13.17 16.06 -0.53
N LYS A 226 13.34 16.93 0.48
CA LYS A 226 13.91 18.26 0.24
C LYS A 226 15.44 18.13 0.16
N PRO A 227 16.09 18.54 -0.93
CA PRO A 227 17.55 18.64 -0.96
C PRO A 227 17.98 19.64 0.11
N SER A 228 18.84 19.20 1.03
CA SER A 228 19.62 20.08 1.90
C SER A 228 20.62 20.85 1.02
N GLY A 229 20.19 21.96 0.44
CA GLY A 229 20.96 22.68 -0.56
C GLY A 229 20.57 24.14 -0.69
N SER A 230 20.81 24.93 0.35
CA SER A 230 21.09 26.36 0.21
C SER A 230 21.93 26.82 1.39
N GLY A 231 23.25 26.60 1.28
CA GLY A 231 24.23 27.24 2.15
C GLY A 231 24.09 28.75 2.05
N LYS A 232 23.72 29.39 3.17
CA LYS A 232 23.78 30.84 3.31
C LYS A 232 25.26 31.26 3.38
N PRO A 233 25.75 32.17 2.52
CA PRO A 233 27.04 32.80 2.74
C PRO A 233 26.96 33.68 3.99
N ASN A 234 27.92 33.48 4.89
CA ASN A 234 28.04 34.19 6.16
C ASN A 234 28.51 35.64 5.91
N GLY A 235 27.58 36.56 5.64
CA GLY A 235 27.86 37.99 5.59
C GLY A 235 27.79 38.61 6.98
N ARG A 236 28.93 38.76 7.66
CA ARG A 236 29.07 39.59 8.87
C ARG A 236 29.07 41.07 8.49
N PRO A 237 28.16 41.92 9.01
CA PRO A 237 28.33 43.37 8.91
C PRO A 237 29.29 43.85 10.00
N ASN A 238 30.39 44.46 9.57
CA ASN A 238 31.40 45.08 10.42
C ASN A 238 30.83 46.38 11.04
N GLN A 239 30.36 46.34 12.29
CA GLN A 239 29.98 47.56 13.03
C GLN A 239 31.24 48.22 13.60
N GLN A 240 31.75 49.21 12.88
CA GLN A 240 32.69 50.19 13.41
C GLN A 240 32.03 50.96 14.57
N ARG A 241 32.56 50.75 15.78
CA ARG A 241 32.32 51.59 16.95
C ARG A 241 32.93 52.97 16.71
N ASN A 242 32.07 53.96 16.46
CA ASN A 242 32.42 55.37 16.54
C ASN A 242 32.38 55.80 18.02
N ASN A 243 33.53 55.84 18.69
CA ASN A 243 33.68 56.53 19.96
C ASN A 243 33.81 58.03 19.68
N LYS A 244 32.74 58.79 19.92
CA LYS A 244 32.81 60.23 20.22
C LYS A 244 32.42 60.42 21.67
N ARG A 245 33.35 60.94 22.50
CA ARG A 245 33.13 62.11 23.36
C ARG A 245 34.34 62.42 24.24
N LYS A 246 34.64 63.72 24.23
CA LYS A 246 35.49 64.54 25.10
C LYS A 246 36.97 64.54 24.77
#